data_AF-A0A563W3G5-F1
#
_entry.id   AF-A0A563W3G5-F1
#
_cell.length_a   1.000
_cell.length_b   1.000
_cell.length_c   1.000
_cell.angle_alpha   90.00
_cell.angle_beta   90.00
_cell.angle_gamma   90.00
#
_symmetry.space_group_name_H-M   'P 1'
#
loop_
_entity.id
_entity.type
_entity.pdbx_description
1 polymer ?
#
loop_
_entity_poly.entity_id
_entity_poly.type
_entity_poly.pdbx_seq_one_letter_code
_entity_poly.pdbx_strand_id
1 'polypeptide(L)'
;MKSTPRASSLVENLNSRLRNYFFLRKHLNSDYLALLRFFLNHRRFMASRVPERIGKSPTELMTGEKHPHWLELLGFNLFQRA
;
A
#
# COMPACT_ATOMS: atom_id res chain seq x y z
N MET A 1 -12.40 -21.73 20.90
CA MET A 1 -11.45 -20.65 21.26
C MET A 1 -11.30 -19.70 20.07
N LYS A 2 -11.60 -18.41 20.23
CA LYS A 2 -11.27 -17.40 19.21
C LYS A 2 -9.74 -17.26 19.22
N SER A 3 -9.09 -17.82 18.20
CA SER A 3 -7.64 -17.67 18.00
C SER A 3 -7.32 -16.19 17.88
N THR A 4 -6.61 -15.62 18.84
CA THR A 4 -6.05 -14.28 18.71
C THR A 4 -5.08 -14.34 17.52
N PRO A 5 -5.36 -13.68 16.39
CA PRO A 5 -4.46 -13.74 15.26
C PRO A 5 -3.09 -13.24 15.71
N ARG A 6 -2.04 -14.07 15.56
CA ARG A 6 -0.66 -13.67 15.87
C ARG A 6 -0.35 -12.41 15.08
N ALA A 7 -0.31 -11.25 15.73
CA ALA A 7 -0.03 -9.97 15.10
C ALA A 7 1.30 -10.00 14.32
N SER A 8 2.25 -10.82 14.76
CA SER A 8 3.53 -11.05 14.09
C SER A 8 3.37 -11.58 12.66
N SER A 9 2.37 -12.40 12.34
CA SER A 9 2.24 -12.95 10.98
C SER A 9 1.86 -11.88 9.95
N LEU A 10 1.08 -10.87 10.36
CA LEU A 10 0.77 -9.71 9.52
C LEU A 10 2.00 -8.85 9.28
N VAL A 11 2.79 -8.63 10.33
CA VAL A 11 4.05 -7.86 10.25
C VAL A 11 5.09 -8.62 9.42
N GLU A 12 5.22 -9.94 9.59
CA GLU A 12 6.09 -10.80 8.80
C GLU A 12 5.70 -10.80 7.33
N ASN A 13 4.40 -10.89 7.02
CA ASN A 13 3.91 -10.79 5.65
C ASN A 13 4.23 -9.42 5.04
N LEU A 14 4.01 -8.33 5.78
CA LEU A 14 4.36 -6.98 5.34
C LEU A 14 5.88 -6.88 5.10
N ASN A 15 6.70 -7.35 6.03
CA ASN A 15 8.16 -7.33 5.91
C ASN A 15 8.64 -8.13 4.69
N SER A 16 8.04 -9.29 4.41
CA SER A 16 8.37 -10.08 3.22
C SER A 16 8.09 -9.31 1.92
N ARG A 17 7.02 -8.50 1.88
CA ARG A 17 6.71 -7.64 0.73
C ARG A 17 7.68 -6.46 0.62
N LEU A 18 8.05 -5.86 1.75
CA LEU A 18 8.99 -4.73 1.83
C LEU A 18 10.40 -5.10 1.35
N ARG A 19 10.86 -6.35 1.56
CA ARG A 19 12.18 -6.81 1.10
C ARG A 19 12.41 -6.57 -0.40
N ASN A 20 11.37 -6.74 -1.22
CA ASN A 20 11.44 -6.51 -2.67
C ASN A 20 11.65 -5.05 -3.06
N TYR A 21 11.48 -4.10 -2.13
CA TYR A 21 11.69 -2.67 -2.36
C TYR A 21 13.01 -2.18 -1.77
N PHE A 22 13.58 -2.89 -0.79
CA PHE A 22 14.79 -2.46 -0.11
C PHE A 22 16.07 -2.56 -0.94
N PHE A 23 16.07 -3.22 -2.09
CA PHE A 23 17.21 -3.11 -3.02
C PHE A 23 17.42 -1.66 -3.48
N LEU A 24 16.33 -0.88 -3.64
CA LEU A 24 16.39 0.53 -4.03
C LEU A 24 16.94 1.42 -2.91
N ARG A 25 16.80 1.00 -1.64
CA ARG A 25 17.34 1.74 -0.48
C ARG A 25 18.86 1.88 -0.52
N LYS A 26 19.59 0.98 -1.19
CA LYS A 26 21.05 1.12 -1.35
C LYS A 26 21.43 2.34 -2.20
N HIS A 27 20.52 2.79 -3.07
CA HIS A 27 20.75 3.89 -4.01
C HIS A 27 19.94 5.14 -3.66
N LEU A 28 18.93 5.03 -2.78
CA LEU A 28 18.02 6.10 -2.43
C LEU A 28 18.12 6.47 -0.95
N ASN A 29 17.93 7.75 -0.65
CA ASN A 29 18.01 8.31 0.70
C ASN A 29 16.78 7.95 1.56
N SER A 30 16.68 8.54 2.77
CA SER A 30 15.55 8.34 3.69
C SER A 30 14.18 8.66 3.08
N ASP A 31 14.12 9.58 2.11
CA ASP A 31 12.87 10.04 1.50
C ASP A 31 12.19 8.94 0.69
N TYR A 32 12.98 7.97 0.20
CA TYR A 32 12.44 6.77 -0.43
C TYR A 32 11.54 5.96 0.50
N LEU A 33 11.88 5.85 1.79
CA LEU A 33 11.04 5.12 2.73
C LEU A 33 9.71 5.85 2.98
N ALA A 34 9.72 7.19 2.95
CA ALA A 34 8.50 7.98 3.02
C ALA A 34 7.62 7.75 1.78
N LEU A 35 8.21 7.76 0.58
CA LEU A 35 7.51 7.45 -0.66
C LEU A 35 6.98 6.01 -0.69
N LEU A 36 7.77 5.03 -0.23
CA LEU A 36 7.36 3.64 -0.18
C LEU A 36 6.18 3.44 0.78
N ARG A 37 6.23 4.07 1.96
CA ARG A 37 5.11 4.09 2.92
C ARG A 37 3.86 4.71 2.30
N PHE A 38 4.01 5.87 1.64
CA PHE A 38 2.93 6.53 0.93
C PHE A 38 2.31 5.61 -0.13
N PHE A 39 3.13 5.04 -1.01
CA PHE A 39 2.68 4.17 -2.09
C PHE A 39 1.93 2.94 -1.55
N LEU A 40 2.46 2.26 -0.53
CA LEU A 40 1.83 1.07 0.02
C LEU A 40 0.47 1.36 0.67
N ASN A 41 0.30 2.55 1.26
CA ASN A 41 -0.95 2.96 1.90
C ASN A 41 -2.03 3.43 0.91
N HIS A 42 -1.63 3.96 -0.26
CA HIS A 42 -2.56 4.53 -1.24
C HIS A 42 -2.77 3.66 -2.49
N ARG A 43 -1.95 2.62 -2.70
CA ARG A 43 -2.18 1.66 -3.78
C ARG A 43 -3.42 0.81 -3.47
N ARG A 44 -4.34 0.74 -4.45
CA ARG A 44 -5.53 -0.11 -4.38
C ARG A 44 -5.17 -1.60 -4.46
N PHE A 45 -5.91 -2.44 -3.74
CA PHE A 45 -5.81 -3.89 -3.87
C PHE A 45 -6.42 -4.34 -5.20
N MET A 46 -5.59 -4.87 -6.09
CA MET A 46 -6.07 -5.48 -7.34
C MET A 46 -6.80 -6.82 -7.08
N ALA A 47 -6.37 -7.53 -6.03
CA ALA A 47 -6.97 -8.78 -5.60
C ALA A 47 -6.88 -8.90 -4.07
N SER A 48 -7.88 -9.54 -3.46
CA SER A 48 -7.94 -9.78 -2.02
C SER A 48 -8.82 -11.01 -1.74
N ARG A 49 -8.49 -11.76 -0.69
CA ARG A 49 -9.37 -12.83 -0.15
C ARG A 49 -10.63 -12.27 0.51
N VAL A 50 -10.59 -10.99 0.87
CA VAL A 50 -11.70 -10.21 1.44
C VAL A 50 -12.25 -9.35 0.31
N PRO A 51 -13.41 -9.70 -0.28
CA PRO A 51 -13.96 -9.04 -1.47
C PRO A 51 -14.12 -7.52 -1.32
N GLU A 52 -14.48 -7.06 -0.12
CA GLU A 52 -14.75 -5.66 0.20
C GLU A 52 -13.51 -4.76 0.12
N ARG A 53 -12.31 -5.36 0.04
CA ARG A 53 -11.03 -4.65 -0.10
C ARG A 53 -10.63 -4.42 -1.56
N ILE A 54 -11.18 -5.21 -2.49
CA ILE A 54 -10.83 -5.10 -3.90
C ILE A 54 -11.18 -3.69 -4.39
N GLY A 55 -10.24 -3.05 -5.08
CA GLY A 55 -10.40 -1.67 -5.56
C GLY A 55 -10.26 -0.59 -4.49
N LYS A 56 -10.00 -0.92 -3.22
CA LYS A 56 -9.72 0.04 -2.15
C LYS A 56 -8.24 0.02 -1.75
N SER A 57 -7.73 1.13 -1.26
CA SER A 57 -6.41 1.23 -0.65
C SER A 57 -6.47 1.03 0.87
N PRO A 58 -5.35 0.68 1.53
CA PRO A 58 -5.28 0.63 3.00
C PRO A 58 -5.77 1.91 3.69
N THR A 59 -5.42 3.09 3.16
CA THR A 59 -5.91 4.36 3.69
C THR A 59 -7.43 4.44 3.62
N GLU A 60 -8.04 4.18 2.45
CA GLU A 60 -9.50 4.21 2.28
C GLU A 60 -10.23 3.20 3.18
N LEU A 61 -9.61 2.04 3.45
CA LEU A 61 -10.15 1.05 4.37
C LEU A 61 -10.08 1.49 5.84
N MET A 62 -9.07 2.29 6.18
CA MET A 62 -8.85 2.78 7.54
C MET A 62 -9.68 4.02 7.86
N THR A 63 -9.80 4.96 6.90
CA THR A 63 -10.51 6.23 7.07
C THR A 63 -11.98 6.14 6.68
N GLY A 64 -12.35 5.20 5.79
CA GLY A 64 -13.68 5.14 5.19
C GLY A 64 -13.92 6.19 4.09
N GLU A 65 -12.96 7.08 3.85
CA GLU A 65 -13.03 8.10 2.83
C GLU A 65 -12.48 7.58 1.50
N LYS A 66 -12.99 8.08 0.37
CA LYS A 66 -12.45 7.76 -0.96
C LYS A 66 -11.33 8.72 -1.31
N HIS A 67 -10.28 8.18 -1.93
CA HIS A 67 -9.12 8.97 -2.34
C HIS A 67 -8.96 8.91 -3.87
N PRO A 68 -8.47 10.00 -4.51
CA PRO A 68 -7.98 9.96 -5.89
C PRO A 68 -6.91 8.88 -6.09
N HIS A 69 -6.56 8.61 -7.35
CA HIS A 69 -5.48 7.66 -7.61
C HIS A 69 -4.17 8.16 -6.97
N TRP A 70 -3.34 7.25 -6.46
CA TRP A 70 -2.12 7.62 -5.72
C TRP A 70 -1.13 8.49 -6.53
N LEU A 71 -1.14 8.40 -7.86
CA LEU A 71 -0.39 9.30 -8.74
C LEU A 71 -0.94 10.72 -8.74
N GLU A 72 -2.26 10.89 -8.72
CA GLU A 72 -2.92 12.20 -8.65
C GLU A 72 -2.65 12.87 -7.30
N LEU A 73 -2.62 12.07 -6.22
CA LEU A 73 -2.19 12.53 -4.89
C LEU A 73 -0.72 13.02 -4.85
N LEU A 74 0.11 12.56 -5.78
CA LEU A 74 1.49 13.04 -5.96
C LEU A 74 1.58 14.22 -6.96
N GLY A 75 0.45 14.70 -7.49
CA GLY A 75 0.41 15.80 -8.46
C GLY A 75 0.61 15.37 -9.91
N PHE A 76 0.59 14.07 -10.22
CA PHE A 76 0.68 13.58 -11.61
C PHE A 76 -0.72 13.41 -12.23
N ASN A 77 -0.81 13.63 -13.54
CA ASN A 77 -2.00 13.33 -14.30
C ASN A 77 -2.00 11.85 -14.74
N LEU A 78 -3.14 11.18 -14.58
CA LEU A 78 -3.32 9.85 -15.15
C LEU A 78 -3.36 9.93 -16.67
N PHE A 79 -2.74 8.95 -17.30
CA PHE A 79 -2.88 8.78 -18.74
C PHE A 79 -4.34 8.49 -19.09
N GLN A 80 -4.93 9.35 -19.92
CA GLN A 80 -6.23 9.14 -20.54
C GLN A 80 -5.98 8.71 -21.99
N ARG A 81 -6.53 7.56 -22.40
CA ARG A 81 -6.57 7.21 -23.82
C ARG A 81 -7.61 8.12 -24.49
N ALA A 82 -7.22 8.78 -25.58
CA ALA A 82 -8.10 9.56 -26.45
C ALA A 82 -9.18 8.67 -27.09
#